data_AF-H5YBW7-F1
#
_entry.id   AF-H5YBW7-F1
#
_cell.length_a   1.000
_cell.length_b   1.000
_cell.length_c   1.000
_cell.angle_alpha   90.00
_cell.angle_beta   90.00
_cell.angle_gamma   90.00
#
_symmetry.space_group_name_H-M   'P 1'
#
loop_
_entity.id
_entity.type
_entity.pdbx_description
1 polymer ?
#
loop_
_entity_poly.entity_id
_entity_poly.type
_entity_poly.pdbx_seq_one_letter_code
_entity_poly.pdbx_strand_id
1 'polypeptide(L)'
;MTIALRAAQIVVALVAASVPADAQTRTELLDQLVRAYPDFLTGHDGKQISWRDGTKMPVDDGVDDKSFDQRLRNASIIDQLRLAYPVGASAPPALNADPGRFRNEAFFTKMYGDCRAGAVQRNLVTITWLPRSWGKAVQVTRINGVADRLKEVSAEIDKLEPALRAAAFPIAGVLSCRPVADTGKMSMHGYAVAIDLNLRYSDYWLWAGRGKSIPYKNRMPREIVDIFERHGFIWGGKWYHYDTMHFEYRPELLAR
;
A
#
# COMPACT_ATOMS: atom_id res chain seq x y z
N MET A 1 26.26 -36.62 -63.60
CA MET A 1 25.82 -36.71 -62.19
C MET A 1 26.97 -36.16 -61.36
N THR A 2 26.86 -35.07 -60.58
CA THR A 2 25.75 -34.63 -59.72
C THR A 2 26.00 -33.15 -59.38
N ILE A 3 24.97 -32.30 -59.45
CA ILE A 3 25.03 -30.89 -59.04
C ILE A 3 24.75 -30.83 -57.52
N ALA A 4 25.66 -30.22 -56.76
CA ALA A 4 25.45 -29.98 -55.33
C ALA A 4 24.84 -28.59 -55.11
N LEU A 5 23.57 -28.53 -54.69
CA LEU A 5 22.94 -27.30 -54.19
C LEU A 5 23.33 -27.11 -52.71
N ARG A 6 23.94 -25.96 -52.37
CA ARG A 6 24.06 -25.48 -50.98
C ARG A 6 22.84 -24.61 -50.66
N ALA A 7 22.01 -25.05 -49.72
CA ALA A 7 20.95 -24.23 -49.15
C ALA A 7 21.53 -23.35 -48.03
N ALA A 8 21.39 -22.02 -48.15
CA ALA A 8 21.71 -21.08 -47.08
C ALA A 8 20.45 -20.88 -46.21
N GLN A 9 20.52 -21.24 -44.94
CA GLN A 9 19.48 -20.92 -43.96
C GLN A 9 19.72 -19.51 -43.41
N ILE A 10 18.79 -18.60 -43.68
CA ILE A 10 18.74 -17.28 -43.06
C ILE A 10 17.99 -17.42 -41.73
N VAL A 11 18.70 -17.24 -40.62
CA VAL A 11 18.12 -17.15 -39.28
C VAL A 11 17.68 -15.70 -39.07
N VAL A 12 16.37 -15.46 -39.08
CA VAL A 12 15.81 -14.15 -38.70
C VAL A 12 15.65 -14.15 -37.18
N ALA A 13 16.52 -13.41 -36.49
CA ALA A 13 16.37 -13.14 -35.06
C ALA A 13 15.27 -12.08 -34.86
N LEU A 14 14.10 -12.49 -34.37
CA LEU A 14 13.10 -11.54 -33.87
C LEU A 14 13.60 -10.94 -32.56
N VAL A 15 14.05 -9.69 -32.61
CA VAL A 15 14.25 -8.87 -31.42
C VAL A 15 12.87 -8.38 -30.98
N ALA A 16 12.32 -9.00 -29.93
CA ALA A 16 11.13 -8.48 -29.25
C ALA A 16 11.52 -7.18 -28.53
N ALA A 17 11.17 -6.04 -29.10
CA ALA A 17 11.27 -4.76 -28.42
C ALA A 17 10.27 -4.75 -27.26
N SER A 18 10.76 -4.73 -26.02
CA SER A 18 9.95 -4.50 -24.83
C SER A 18 9.41 -3.07 -24.87
N VAL A 19 8.10 -2.92 -25.08
CA VAL A 19 7.42 -1.64 -24.94
C VAL A 19 7.56 -1.20 -23.47
N PRO A 20 8.11 -0.01 -23.17
CA PRO A 20 8.14 0.47 -21.79
C PRO A 20 6.69 0.64 -21.32
N ALA A 21 6.40 0.16 -20.10
CA ALA A 21 5.12 0.44 -19.46
C ALA A 21 4.92 1.95 -19.42
N ASP A 22 3.82 2.44 -20.01
CA ASP A 22 3.55 3.87 -20.13
C ASP A 22 3.46 4.46 -18.72
N ALA A 23 4.26 5.49 -18.45
CA ALA A 23 4.28 6.12 -17.14
C ALA A 23 2.97 6.89 -16.96
N GLN A 24 2.20 6.59 -15.91
CA GLN A 24 0.94 7.29 -15.63
C GLN A 24 1.15 8.80 -15.57
N THR A 25 0.31 9.53 -16.28
CA THR A 25 0.29 10.98 -16.28
C THR A 25 -0.17 11.51 -14.93
N ARG A 26 0.20 12.76 -14.62
CA ARG A 26 -0.28 13.46 -13.41
C ARG A 26 -1.81 13.46 -13.31
N THR A 27 -2.49 13.67 -14.43
CA THR A 27 -3.96 13.67 -14.51
C THR A 27 -4.53 12.31 -14.11
N GLU A 28 -4.01 11.21 -14.68
CA GLU A 28 -4.49 9.86 -14.36
C GLU A 28 -4.28 9.49 -12.89
N LEU A 29 -3.15 9.88 -12.30
CA LEU A 29 -2.88 9.66 -10.88
C LEU A 29 -3.88 10.42 -9.98
N LEU A 30 -4.18 11.67 -10.31
CA LEU A 30 -5.13 12.47 -9.55
C LEU A 30 -6.57 12.01 -9.74
N ASP A 31 -6.92 11.55 -10.93
CA ASP A 31 -8.22 10.94 -11.22
C ASP A 31 -8.42 9.66 -10.39
N GLN A 32 -7.38 8.82 -10.28
CA GLN A 32 -7.37 7.64 -9.39
C GLN A 32 -7.57 8.03 -7.93
N LEU A 33 -6.86 9.06 -7.47
CA LEU A 33 -6.99 9.57 -6.10
C LEU A 33 -8.42 10.04 -5.81
N VAL A 34 -9.05 10.80 -6.71
CA VAL A 34 -10.43 11.27 -6.55
C VAL A 34 -11.40 10.09 -6.54
N ARG A 35 -11.25 9.12 -7.45
CA ARG A 35 -12.08 7.90 -7.49
C ARG A 35 -11.96 7.06 -6.23
N ALA A 36 -10.78 7.04 -5.61
CA ALA A 36 -10.49 6.24 -4.43
C ALA A 36 -11.15 6.79 -3.14
N TYR A 37 -11.44 8.09 -3.10
CA TYR A 37 -11.99 8.77 -1.92
C TYR A 37 -13.24 9.61 -2.25
N PRO A 38 -14.30 8.99 -2.81
CA PRO A 38 -15.45 9.72 -3.36
C PRO A 38 -16.27 10.43 -2.28
N ASP A 39 -16.20 10.01 -1.02
CA ASP A 39 -16.89 10.66 0.11
C ASP A 39 -16.18 11.93 0.60
N PHE A 40 -14.94 12.18 0.15
CA PHE A 40 -14.13 13.30 0.59
C PHE A 40 -13.72 14.23 -0.54
N LEU A 41 -13.57 13.71 -1.75
CA LEU A 41 -13.07 14.45 -2.91
C LEU A 41 -14.15 14.62 -3.97
N THR A 42 -14.14 15.78 -4.63
CA THR A 42 -15.07 16.11 -5.74
C THR A 42 -14.39 16.17 -7.09
N GLY A 43 -13.07 16.39 -7.13
CA GLY A 43 -12.31 16.53 -8.38
C GLY A 43 -10.95 17.17 -8.17
N HIS A 44 -10.28 17.49 -9.27
CA HIS A 44 -9.01 18.23 -9.29
C HIS A 44 -8.89 19.10 -10.55
N ASP A 45 -8.00 20.09 -10.51
CA ASP A 45 -7.63 20.91 -11.68
C ASP A 45 -6.19 20.66 -12.17
N GLY A 46 -5.55 19.60 -11.65
CA GLY A 46 -4.16 19.24 -11.95
C GLY A 46 -3.12 19.96 -11.08
N LYS A 47 -3.52 21.00 -10.34
CA LYS A 47 -2.68 21.70 -9.35
C LYS A 47 -3.20 21.52 -7.93
N GLN A 48 -4.51 21.35 -7.77
CA GLN A 48 -5.17 21.17 -6.49
C GLN A 48 -6.24 20.08 -6.58
N ILE A 49 -6.43 19.33 -5.49
CA ILE A 49 -7.63 18.54 -5.27
C ILE A 49 -8.70 19.39 -4.57
N SER A 50 -9.96 19.12 -4.89
CA SER A 50 -11.12 19.77 -4.28
C SER A 50 -11.80 18.81 -3.30
N TRP A 51 -12.00 19.28 -2.08
CA TRP A 51 -12.67 18.53 -1.02
C TRP A 51 -14.17 18.81 -1.03
N ARG A 52 -14.97 17.86 -0.54
CA ARG A 52 -16.42 18.02 -0.39
C ARG A 52 -16.84 19.12 0.57
N ASP A 53 -15.98 19.50 1.50
CA ASP A 53 -16.20 20.63 2.42
C ASP A 53 -15.94 22.01 1.78
N GLY A 54 -15.64 22.05 0.47
CA GLY A 54 -15.37 23.27 -0.29
C GLY A 54 -13.92 23.75 -0.23
N THR A 55 -13.07 23.15 0.62
CA THR A 55 -11.65 23.50 0.67
C THR A 55 -10.87 22.86 -0.48
N LYS A 56 -9.68 23.39 -0.77
CA LYS A 56 -8.75 22.85 -1.76
C LYS A 56 -7.40 22.55 -1.12
N MET A 57 -6.67 21.59 -1.68
CA MET A 57 -5.32 21.24 -1.23
C MET A 57 -4.38 21.12 -2.43
N PRO A 58 -3.20 21.78 -2.39
CA PRO A 58 -2.22 21.65 -3.46
C PRO A 58 -1.73 20.21 -3.58
N VAL A 59 -1.55 19.74 -4.81
CA VAL A 59 -1.07 18.36 -5.08
C VAL A 59 0.45 18.25 -5.04
N ASP A 60 1.13 19.38 -5.15
CA ASP A 60 2.57 19.54 -5.28
C ASP A 60 3.03 20.67 -4.35
N ASP A 61 4.24 20.57 -3.80
CA ASP A 61 4.84 21.61 -2.95
C ASP A 61 5.88 22.46 -3.70
N GLY A 62 6.03 22.26 -5.02
CA GLY A 62 6.91 23.03 -5.88
C GLY A 62 8.39 22.72 -5.69
N VAL A 63 8.71 21.62 -5.00
CA VAL A 63 10.09 21.16 -4.78
C VAL A 63 10.37 19.99 -5.71
N ASP A 64 11.10 20.27 -6.79
CA ASP A 64 11.57 19.26 -7.74
C ASP A 64 12.74 18.44 -7.16
N ASP A 65 13.01 17.28 -7.75
CA ASP A 65 14.19 16.45 -7.49
C ASP A 65 14.48 16.06 -6.03
N LYS A 66 13.44 15.96 -5.20
CA LYS A 66 13.56 15.42 -3.83
C LYS A 66 14.36 14.12 -3.82
N SER A 67 15.28 13.99 -2.87
CA SER A 67 15.90 12.71 -2.56
C SER A 67 14.85 11.72 -2.03
N PHE A 68 15.16 10.42 -2.04
CA PHE A 68 14.29 9.40 -1.44
C PHE A 68 13.89 9.76 0.00
N ASP A 69 14.89 10.16 0.79
CA ASP A 69 14.76 10.57 2.18
C ASP A 69 13.90 11.84 2.37
N GLN A 70 14.01 12.79 1.44
CA GLN A 70 13.17 13.99 1.43
C GLN A 70 11.72 13.64 1.10
N ARG A 71 11.46 12.76 0.12
CA ARG A 71 10.10 12.29 -0.19
C ARG A 71 9.50 11.52 0.97
N LEU A 72 10.29 10.66 1.63
CA LEU A 72 9.84 9.86 2.76
C LEU A 72 9.39 10.71 3.95
N ARG A 73 9.97 11.90 4.13
CA ARG A 73 9.61 12.83 5.20
C ARG A 73 8.60 13.89 4.72
N ASN A 74 8.71 14.40 3.51
CA ASN A 74 7.97 15.58 3.06
C ASN A 74 7.28 15.33 1.71
N ALA A 75 6.50 14.25 1.62
CA ALA A 75 5.76 13.92 0.40
C ALA A 75 4.61 14.91 0.13
N SER A 76 4.55 15.42 -1.09
CA SER A 76 3.34 16.00 -1.67
C SER A 76 2.33 14.88 -2.02
N ILE A 77 1.14 15.25 -2.53
CA ILE A 77 0.18 14.26 -3.04
C ILE A 77 0.76 13.52 -4.26
N ILE A 78 1.47 14.22 -5.14
CA ILE A 78 2.11 13.58 -6.30
C ILE A 78 3.27 12.66 -5.87
N ASP A 79 4.04 13.02 -4.84
CA ASP A 79 5.04 12.09 -4.29
C ASP A 79 4.40 10.81 -3.75
N GLN A 80 3.25 10.93 -3.07
CA GLN A 80 2.50 9.79 -2.52
C GLN A 80 2.06 8.79 -3.60
N LEU A 81 1.78 9.27 -4.81
CA LEU A 81 1.31 8.46 -5.94
C LEU A 81 2.45 8.01 -6.88
N ARG A 82 3.70 8.42 -6.60
CA ARG A 82 4.83 8.30 -7.53
C ARG A 82 5.22 6.85 -7.85
N LEU A 83 5.12 5.96 -6.86
CA LEU A 83 5.59 4.59 -6.98
C LEU A 83 4.38 3.67 -7.21
N ALA A 84 4.32 3.06 -8.40
CA ALA A 84 3.28 2.11 -8.74
C ALA A 84 3.31 0.89 -7.81
N TYR A 85 2.16 0.52 -7.27
CA TYR A 85 2.02 -0.68 -6.45
C TYR A 85 1.83 -1.93 -7.34
N PRO A 86 2.70 -2.95 -7.24
CA PRO A 86 2.57 -4.15 -8.08
C PRO A 86 1.54 -5.10 -7.48
N VAL A 87 0.29 -5.07 -7.96
CA VAL A 87 -0.81 -5.97 -7.53
C VAL A 87 -0.48 -7.44 -7.86
N GLY A 88 -0.82 -8.36 -6.95
CA GLY A 88 -0.63 -9.79 -7.13
C GLY A 88 0.80 -10.27 -6.87
N ALA A 89 1.26 -11.28 -7.62
CA ALA A 89 2.61 -11.81 -7.47
C ALA A 89 3.65 -10.79 -7.94
N SER A 90 4.69 -10.56 -7.15
CA SER A 90 5.78 -9.66 -7.49
C SER A 90 7.12 -10.28 -7.13
N ALA A 91 8.16 -9.89 -7.85
CA ALA A 91 9.54 -10.12 -7.44
C ALA A 91 9.85 -9.34 -6.14
N PRO A 92 10.93 -9.70 -5.41
CA PRO A 92 11.45 -8.86 -4.33
C PRO A 92 11.61 -7.40 -4.78
N PRO A 93 11.23 -6.41 -3.96
CA PRO A 93 11.32 -5.01 -4.35
C PRO A 93 12.76 -4.57 -4.63
N ALA A 94 12.94 -3.79 -5.70
CA ALA A 94 14.22 -3.16 -6.01
C ALA A 94 14.60 -2.11 -4.95
N LEU A 95 15.87 -1.69 -4.91
CA LEU A 95 16.34 -0.66 -3.98
C LEU A 95 15.42 0.57 -4.02
N ASN A 96 14.90 0.97 -2.86
CA ASN A 96 13.99 2.11 -2.67
C ASN A 96 12.62 2.00 -3.37
N ALA A 97 12.24 0.82 -3.86
CA ALA A 97 10.88 0.55 -4.34
C ALA A 97 9.94 0.35 -3.13
N ASP A 98 9.38 1.46 -2.65
CA ASP A 98 8.54 1.53 -1.45
C ASP A 98 7.13 2.09 -1.74
N PRO A 99 6.34 1.45 -2.62
CA PRO A 99 5.03 1.97 -3.03
C PRO A 99 4.09 2.13 -1.83
N GLY A 100 3.68 3.38 -1.58
CA GLY A 100 2.83 3.76 -0.45
C GLY A 100 3.55 4.31 0.78
N ARG A 101 4.88 4.24 0.89
CA ARG A 101 5.61 4.81 2.06
C ARG A 101 5.78 6.33 1.99
N PHE A 102 5.71 6.93 0.80
CA PHE A 102 5.57 8.38 0.66
C PHE A 102 4.13 8.75 1.01
N ARG A 103 3.96 9.58 2.04
CA ARG A 103 2.64 9.90 2.61
C ARG A 103 2.51 11.39 2.85
N ASN A 104 1.46 11.99 2.31
CA ASN A 104 1.09 13.34 2.66
C ASN A 104 0.28 13.32 3.96
N GLU A 105 0.90 13.64 5.09
CA GLU A 105 0.24 13.58 6.40
C GLU A 105 -0.97 14.52 6.49
N ALA A 106 -0.90 15.70 5.87
CA ALA A 106 -1.98 16.68 5.92
C ALA A 106 -3.24 16.14 5.23
N PHE A 107 -3.09 15.45 4.11
CA PHE A 107 -4.16 14.75 3.40
C PHE A 107 -4.84 13.71 4.30
N PHE A 108 -4.07 12.78 4.88
CA PHE A 108 -4.64 11.74 5.74
C PHE A 108 -5.23 12.29 7.04
N THR A 109 -4.59 13.29 7.65
CA THR A 109 -5.08 13.92 8.88
C THR A 109 -6.39 14.66 8.65
N LYS A 110 -6.54 15.34 7.51
CA LYS A 110 -7.80 15.99 7.13
C LYS A 110 -8.93 14.97 6.91
N MET A 111 -8.62 13.82 6.32
CA MET A 111 -9.59 12.78 6.00
C MET A 111 -10.01 11.93 7.21
N TYR A 112 -9.04 11.41 7.96
CA TYR A 112 -9.27 10.43 9.02
C TYR A 112 -9.26 11.05 10.43
N GLY A 113 -8.69 12.24 10.58
CA GLY A 113 -8.52 12.95 11.85
C GLY A 113 -7.12 12.81 12.44
N ASP A 114 -6.75 13.75 13.31
CA ASP A 114 -5.54 13.66 14.12
C ASP A 114 -5.79 12.82 15.39
N CYS A 115 -5.07 11.70 15.51
CA CYS A 115 -5.16 10.82 16.66
C CYS A 115 -4.60 11.45 17.95
N ARG A 116 -3.64 12.38 17.83
CA ARG A 116 -3.05 13.09 18.98
C ARG A 116 -4.06 14.06 19.59
N ALA A 117 -4.94 14.62 18.75
CA ALA A 117 -6.03 15.49 19.16
C ALA A 117 -7.33 14.75 19.51
N GLY A 118 -7.33 13.41 19.48
CA GLY A 118 -8.52 12.61 19.80
C GLY A 118 -9.58 12.55 18.69
N ALA A 119 -9.28 13.04 17.47
CA ALA A 119 -10.27 13.13 16.40
C ALA A 119 -10.62 11.76 15.79
N VAL A 120 -9.66 10.84 15.74
CA VAL A 120 -9.83 9.48 15.20
C VAL A 120 -10.82 8.66 16.04
N GLN A 121 -10.83 8.85 17.35
CA GLN A 121 -11.61 8.08 18.33
C GLN A 121 -13.11 8.15 18.05
N ARG A 122 -13.60 9.29 17.54
CA ARG A 122 -15.02 9.49 17.18
C ARG A 122 -15.46 8.65 15.98
N ASN A 123 -14.48 8.20 15.19
CA ASN A 123 -14.69 7.42 13.97
C ASN A 123 -14.42 5.91 14.19
N LEU A 124 -13.96 5.51 15.37
CA LEU A 124 -13.72 4.11 15.66
C LEU A 124 -15.03 3.34 15.81
N VAL A 125 -15.05 2.16 15.21
CA VAL A 125 -16.08 1.15 15.40
C VAL A 125 -15.42 -0.18 15.72
N THR A 126 -16.14 -1.02 16.44
CA THR A 126 -15.67 -2.36 16.78
C THR A 126 -16.11 -3.36 15.72
N ILE A 127 -15.17 -4.18 15.27
CA ILE A 127 -15.45 -5.37 14.44
C ILE A 127 -14.89 -6.62 15.14
N THR A 128 -15.43 -7.79 14.82
CA THR A 128 -14.87 -9.07 15.26
C THR A 128 -13.93 -9.63 14.18
N TRP A 129 -12.65 -9.77 14.53
CA TRP A 129 -11.64 -10.33 13.63
C TRP A 129 -11.62 -11.86 13.69
N LEU A 130 -11.67 -12.50 12.51
CA LEU A 130 -11.80 -13.96 12.29
C LEU A 130 -12.86 -14.58 13.21
N PRO A 131 -14.16 -14.32 12.99
CA PRO A 131 -15.22 -14.63 13.95
C PRO A 131 -15.32 -16.13 14.32
N ARG A 132 -14.89 -17.05 13.45
CA ARG A 132 -14.92 -18.49 13.74
C ARG A 132 -13.60 -19.02 14.32
N SER A 133 -12.47 -18.36 14.05
CA SER A 133 -11.14 -18.88 14.40
C SER A 133 -10.42 -18.14 15.52
N TRP A 134 -10.64 -16.83 15.67
CA TRP A 134 -10.02 -16.01 16.72
C TRP A 134 -11.05 -15.25 17.55
N GLY A 135 -12.05 -14.65 16.91
CA GLY A 135 -13.24 -14.10 17.55
C GLY A 135 -13.03 -12.85 18.42
N LYS A 136 -11.87 -12.17 18.34
CA LYS A 136 -11.61 -11.00 19.19
C LYS A 136 -12.06 -9.70 18.54
N ALA A 137 -12.51 -8.78 19.39
CA ALA A 137 -12.88 -7.42 19.02
C ALA A 137 -11.63 -6.59 18.69
N VAL A 138 -11.71 -5.82 17.60
CA VAL A 138 -10.70 -4.83 17.21
C VAL A 138 -11.39 -3.52 16.84
N GLN A 139 -10.73 -2.39 17.12
CA GLN A 139 -11.25 -1.05 16.80
C GLN A 139 -10.57 -0.50 15.55
N VAL A 140 -11.38 -0.16 14.55
CA VAL A 140 -10.98 0.31 13.21
C VAL A 140 -11.79 1.55 12.85
N THR A 141 -11.32 2.39 11.93
CA THR A 141 -12.12 3.54 11.49
C THR A 141 -13.29 3.12 10.60
N ARG A 142 -14.44 3.79 10.73
CA ARG A 142 -15.56 3.67 9.78
C ARG A 142 -15.37 4.48 8.50
N ILE A 143 -14.43 5.42 8.49
CA ILE A 143 -14.21 6.34 7.37
C ILE A 143 -13.77 5.55 6.12
N ASN A 144 -14.28 5.94 4.95
CA ASN A 144 -14.08 5.27 3.65
C ASN A 144 -14.44 3.77 3.66
N GLY A 145 -15.35 3.34 4.55
CA GLY A 145 -15.78 1.94 4.63
C GLY A 145 -14.73 0.97 5.15
N VAL A 146 -13.60 1.45 5.71
CA VAL A 146 -12.48 0.61 6.15
C VAL A 146 -12.93 -0.52 7.10
N ALA A 147 -13.81 -0.21 8.04
CA ALA A 147 -14.36 -1.22 8.95
C ALA A 147 -15.09 -2.35 8.23
N ASP A 148 -15.86 -2.04 7.19
CA ASP A 148 -16.61 -3.03 6.43
C ASP A 148 -15.68 -3.84 5.52
N ARG A 149 -14.69 -3.19 4.88
CA ARG A 149 -13.64 -3.89 4.13
C ARG A 149 -12.86 -4.87 5.01
N LEU A 150 -12.50 -4.48 6.24
CA LEU A 150 -11.84 -5.40 7.17
C LEU A 150 -12.75 -6.54 7.63
N LYS A 151 -14.07 -6.36 7.74
CA LYS A 151 -15.00 -7.48 7.97
C LYS A 151 -15.01 -8.46 6.79
N GLU A 152 -14.99 -7.95 5.56
CA GLU A 152 -14.94 -8.76 4.33
C GLU A 152 -13.63 -9.56 4.26
N VAL A 153 -12.49 -8.88 4.43
CA VAL A 153 -11.16 -9.51 4.54
C VAL A 153 -11.14 -10.59 5.64
N SER A 154 -11.62 -10.23 6.84
CA SER A 154 -11.72 -11.13 8.00
C SER A 154 -12.51 -12.40 7.63
N ALA A 155 -13.69 -12.25 7.03
CA ALA A 155 -14.55 -13.37 6.67
C ALA A 155 -13.94 -14.28 5.59
N GLU A 156 -13.18 -13.72 4.64
CA GLU A 156 -12.46 -14.50 3.63
C GLU A 156 -11.28 -15.26 4.22
N ILE A 157 -10.43 -14.60 5.01
CA ILE A 157 -9.29 -15.25 5.68
C ILE A 157 -9.78 -16.37 6.60
N ASP A 158 -10.91 -16.17 7.28
CA ASP A 158 -11.48 -17.15 8.20
C ASP A 158 -11.93 -18.44 7.50
N LYS A 159 -12.06 -18.44 6.16
CA LYS A 159 -12.37 -19.61 5.33
C LYS A 159 -11.13 -20.34 4.80
N LEU A 160 -9.94 -19.76 4.94
CA LEU A 160 -8.70 -20.39 4.47
C LEU A 160 -8.35 -21.63 5.29
N GLU A 161 -7.53 -22.49 4.70
CA GLU A 161 -6.94 -23.64 5.37
C GLU A 161 -6.25 -23.22 6.68
N PRO A 162 -6.34 -24.02 7.76
CA PRO A 162 -5.82 -23.65 9.07
C PRO A 162 -4.36 -23.20 9.07
N ALA A 163 -3.52 -23.79 8.21
CA ALA A 163 -2.10 -23.47 8.09
C ALA A 163 -1.85 -22.04 7.56
N LEU A 164 -2.65 -21.58 6.60
CA LEU A 164 -2.56 -20.22 6.06
C LEU A 164 -3.17 -19.22 7.05
N ARG A 165 -4.35 -19.56 7.58
CA ARG A 165 -5.10 -18.72 8.51
C ARG A 165 -4.32 -18.39 9.79
N ALA A 166 -3.42 -19.28 10.23
CA ALA A 166 -2.54 -19.06 11.38
C ALA A 166 -1.66 -17.80 11.26
N ALA A 167 -1.38 -17.31 10.04
CA ALA A 167 -0.65 -16.07 9.82
C ALA A 167 -1.48 -14.80 10.13
N ALA A 168 -2.80 -14.93 10.29
CA ALA A 168 -3.70 -13.80 10.53
C ALA A 168 -4.10 -13.59 12.01
N PHE A 169 -3.65 -14.44 12.93
CA PHE A 169 -3.91 -14.28 14.37
C PHE A 169 -2.88 -14.99 15.27
N PRO A 170 -2.61 -14.50 16.50
CA PRO A 170 -3.08 -13.23 17.04
C PRO A 170 -2.47 -12.05 16.27
N ILE A 171 -3.25 -10.97 16.08
CA ILE A 171 -2.75 -9.77 15.40
C ILE A 171 -1.79 -9.00 16.31
N ALA A 172 -0.85 -8.25 15.73
CA ALA A 172 0.06 -7.39 16.49
C ALA A 172 -0.54 -6.02 16.83
N GLY A 173 -1.46 -5.49 16.03
CA GLY A 173 -2.12 -4.22 16.33
C GLY A 173 -2.96 -3.63 15.21
N VAL A 174 -3.76 -2.61 15.55
CA VAL A 174 -4.59 -1.84 14.61
C VAL A 174 -4.41 -0.34 14.83
N LEU A 175 -4.73 0.16 16.03
CA LEU A 175 -4.56 1.58 16.37
C LEU A 175 -3.30 1.77 17.21
N SER A 176 -2.40 2.63 16.72
CA SER A 176 -1.20 3.06 17.44
C SER A 176 -0.86 4.49 17.02
N CYS A 177 -1.19 5.46 17.88
CA CYS A 177 -0.97 6.87 17.61
C CYS A 177 0.49 7.25 17.85
N ARG A 178 1.36 6.91 16.89
CA ARG A 178 2.80 7.19 16.97
C ARG A 178 3.42 7.46 15.61
N PRO A 179 4.53 8.22 15.55
CA PRO A 179 5.33 8.30 14.35
C PRO A 179 6.03 6.96 14.05
N VAL A 180 6.33 6.71 12.78
CA VAL A 180 7.17 5.61 12.32
C VAL A 180 8.62 5.93 12.66
N ALA A 181 9.36 4.91 13.15
CA ALA A 181 10.67 5.10 13.76
C ALA A 181 11.74 5.69 12.81
N ASP A 182 11.68 5.39 11.52
CA ASP A 182 12.71 5.79 10.54
C ASP A 182 12.39 7.11 9.84
N THR A 183 11.11 7.46 9.71
CA THR A 183 10.66 8.68 9.02
C THR A 183 10.31 9.82 9.98
N GLY A 184 9.89 9.49 11.21
CA GLY A 184 9.28 10.45 12.14
C GLY A 184 7.85 10.87 11.77
N LYS A 185 7.29 10.32 10.69
CA LYS A 185 5.96 10.64 10.17
C LYS A 185 4.89 9.73 10.78
N MET A 186 3.68 10.22 10.96
CA MET A 186 2.53 9.50 11.51
C MET A 186 2.35 8.17 10.77
N SER A 187 2.28 7.10 11.55
CA SER A 187 1.96 5.78 11.03
C SER A 187 0.51 5.74 10.53
N MET A 188 0.22 4.90 9.53
CA MET A 188 -1.17 4.63 9.12
C MET A 188 -1.99 3.97 10.24
N HIS A 189 -1.35 3.35 11.22
CA HIS A 189 -2.00 2.94 12.47
C HIS A 189 -2.56 4.12 13.28
N GLY A 190 -2.01 5.33 13.13
CA GLY A 190 -2.53 6.53 13.76
C GLY A 190 -3.95 6.87 13.27
N TYR A 191 -4.26 6.54 12.02
CA TYR A 191 -5.58 6.79 11.41
C TYR A 191 -6.56 5.62 11.57
N ALA A 192 -6.15 4.53 12.23
CA ALA A 192 -6.91 3.28 12.35
C ALA A 192 -7.33 2.67 10.99
N VAL A 193 -6.49 2.86 9.97
CA VAL A 193 -6.66 2.31 8.61
C VAL A 193 -5.65 1.21 8.29
N ALA A 194 -4.89 0.77 9.28
CA ALA A 194 -3.88 -0.27 9.14
C ALA A 194 -4.07 -1.37 10.18
N ILE A 195 -3.63 -2.58 9.83
CA ILE A 195 -3.64 -3.76 10.68
C ILE A 195 -2.33 -4.52 10.50
N ASP A 196 -1.71 -4.86 11.63
CA ASP A 196 -0.54 -5.74 11.67
C ASP A 196 -0.99 -7.13 12.09
N LEU A 197 -0.71 -8.14 11.27
CA LEU A 197 -1.09 -9.54 11.54
C LEU A 197 -0.09 -10.27 12.47
N ASN A 198 -0.03 -11.59 12.38
CA ASN A 198 0.71 -12.42 13.35
C ASN A 198 2.23 -12.29 13.18
N LEU A 199 2.89 -11.73 14.20
CA LEU A 199 4.34 -11.56 14.28
C LEU A 199 5.14 -12.84 13.99
N ARG A 200 4.60 -14.02 14.32
CA ARG A 200 5.27 -15.31 14.07
C ARG A 200 5.53 -15.52 12.57
N TYR A 201 4.73 -14.94 11.69
CA TYR A 201 4.82 -15.07 10.23
C TYR A 201 5.40 -13.83 9.55
N SER A 202 5.94 -12.91 10.35
CA SER A 202 6.34 -11.60 9.86
C SER A 202 7.84 -11.38 9.95
N ASP A 203 8.33 -10.50 9.12
CA ASP A 203 9.71 -10.10 9.00
C ASP A 203 9.67 -8.58 8.76
N TYR A 204 10.55 -7.87 9.46
CA TYR A 204 10.66 -6.42 9.36
C TYR A 204 12.11 -6.05 9.04
N TRP A 205 12.30 -5.12 8.11
CA TRP A 205 13.62 -4.80 7.58
C TRP A 205 14.63 -4.36 8.65
N LEU A 206 14.19 -3.64 9.70
CA LEU A 206 15.10 -3.25 10.80
C LEU A 206 15.58 -4.44 11.63
N TRP A 207 14.89 -5.57 11.62
CA TRP A 207 15.33 -6.78 12.33
C TRP A 207 16.49 -7.49 11.62
N ALA A 208 16.68 -7.25 10.32
CA ALA A 208 17.80 -7.79 9.55
C ALA A 208 19.13 -7.02 9.79
N GLY A 209 19.08 -5.91 10.53
CA GLY A 209 20.24 -5.06 10.81
C GLY A 209 20.48 -3.99 9.73
N ARG A 210 21.33 -2.99 10.05
CA ARG A 210 21.62 -1.84 9.18
C ARG A 210 22.79 -2.12 8.22
N GLY A 211 22.69 -3.20 7.44
CA GLY A 211 23.66 -3.56 6.40
C GLY A 211 23.59 -2.65 5.17
N LYS A 212 24.55 -2.78 4.25
CA LYS A 212 24.56 -2.04 2.96
C LYS A 212 23.39 -2.38 2.04
N SER A 213 22.76 -3.54 2.24
CA SER A 213 21.57 -3.99 1.53
C SER A 213 20.62 -4.68 2.50
N ILE A 214 19.32 -4.61 2.24
CA ILE A 214 18.29 -5.26 3.04
C ILE A 214 17.93 -6.59 2.35
N PRO A 215 18.27 -7.76 2.93
CA PRO A 215 17.89 -9.04 2.34
C PRO A 215 16.38 -9.23 2.47
N TYR A 216 15.69 -9.39 1.35
CA TYR A 216 14.24 -9.61 1.36
C TYR A 216 13.88 -10.93 2.01
N LYS A 217 12.86 -10.92 2.88
CA LYS A 217 12.32 -12.11 3.53
C LYS A 217 10.80 -11.97 3.68
N ASN A 218 10.08 -13.04 3.36
CA ASN A 218 8.64 -13.10 3.55
C ASN A 218 8.19 -14.49 3.99
N ARG A 219 7.27 -14.53 4.95
CA ARG A 219 6.56 -15.74 5.40
C ARG A 219 5.04 -15.54 5.45
N MET A 220 4.54 -14.35 5.11
CA MET A 220 3.12 -14.06 4.98
C MET A 220 2.56 -14.80 3.76
N PRO A 221 1.52 -15.63 3.93
CA PRO A 221 0.86 -16.32 2.83
C PRO A 221 0.34 -15.35 1.78
N ARG A 222 0.56 -15.70 0.51
CA ARG A 222 0.14 -14.84 -0.61
C ARG A 222 -1.38 -14.74 -0.71
N GLU A 223 -2.10 -15.78 -0.33
CA GLU A 223 -3.57 -15.80 -0.32
C GLU A 223 -4.14 -14.71 0.59
N ILE A 224 -3.49 -14.46 1.74
CA ILE A 224 -3.88 -13.36 2.64
C ILE A 224 -3.61 -12.02 1.96
N VAL A 225 -2.43 -11.85 1.34
CA VAL A 225 -2.08 -10.62 0.63
C VAL A 225 -3.07 -10.33 -0.50
N ASP A 226 -3.38 -11.32 -1.33
CA ASP A 226 -4.32 -11.18 -2.43
C ASP A 226 -5.75 -10.85 -1.93
N ILE A 227 -6.17 -11.36 -0.77
CA ILE A 227 -7.45 -10.97 -0.14
C ILE A 227 -7.43 -9.48 0.22
N PHE A 228 -6.39 -9.01 0.93
CA PHE A 228 -6.28 -7.60 1.30
C PHE A 228 -6.27 -6.66 0.09
N GLU A 229 -5.54 -7.02 -0.97
CA GLU A 229 -5.45 -6.21 -2.19
C GLU A 229 -6.80 -6.07 -2.90
N ARG A 230 -7.62 -7.13 -2.95
CA ARG A 230 -8.99 -7.05 -3.49
C ARG A 230 -9.88 -6.08 -2.73
N HIS A 231 -9.55 -5.82 -1.46
CA HIS A 231 -10.31 -4.97 -0.55
C HIS A 231 -9.70 -3.57 -0.35
N GLY A 232 -8.75 -3.18 -1.20
CA GLY A 232 -8.19 -1.83 -1.19
C GLY A 232 -7.02 -1.63 -0.22
N PHE A 233 -6.45 -2.70 0.33
CA PHE A 233 -5.28 -2.63 1.21
C PHE A 233 -4.01 -2.98 0.45
N ILE A 234 -2.97 -2.16 0.64
CA ILE A 234 -1.62 -2.51 0.23
C ILE A 234 -0.91 -3.24 1.37
N TRP A 235 0.09 -4.05 1.01
CA TRP A 235 0.89 -4.84 1.92
C TRP A 235 2.34 -4.33 2.03
N GLY A 236 2.82 -4.18 3.26
CA GLY A 236 4.16 -3.69 3.58
C GLY A 236 5.30 -4.62 3.16
N GLY A 237 5.01 -5.89 2.85
CA GLY A 237 5.99 -6.80 2.26
C GLY A 237 6.33 -6.55 0.80
N LYS A 238 5.71 -5.54 0.15
CA LYS A 238 6.10 -5.08 -1.19
C LYS A 238 6.97 -3.81 -1.18
N TRP A 239 7.45 -3.41 0.00
CA TRP A 239 8.43 -2.34 0.15
C TRP A 239 9.85 -2.93 0.19
N TYR A 240 10.83 -2.22 -0.36
CA TYR A 240 12.24 -2.52 -0.12
C TYR A 240 12.55 -2.47 1.38
N HIS A 241 12.03 -1.46 2.06
CA HIS A 241 11.99 -1.38 3.52
C HIS A 241 10.76 -2.14 4.06
N TYR A 242 10.75 -3.45 3.85
CA TYR A 242 9.58 -4.30 4.07
C TYR A 242 9.11 -4.35 5.54
N ASP A 243 7.78 -4.45 5.69
CA ASP A 243 7.10 -4.74 6.95
C ASP A 243 5.98 -5.77 6.68
N THR A 244 6.29 -7.06 6.79
CA THR A 244 5.41 -8.10 6.22
C THR A 244 4.20 -8.44 7.08
N MET A 245 4.11 -7.93 8.32
CA MET A 245 2.86 -7.96 9.09
C MET A 245 1.85 -6.91 8.62
N HIS A 246 2.32 -5.84 7.98
CA HIS A 246 1.59 -4.59 7.86
C HIS A 246 0.71 -4.53 6.62
N PHE A 247 -0.56 -4.19 6.82
CA PHE A 247 -1.52 -3.88 5.76
C PHE A 247 -2.15 -2.52 6.03
N GLU A 248 -2.24 -1.66 5.02
CA GLU A 248 -2.85 -0.33 5.13
C GLU A 248 -3.83 -0.06 3.98
N TYR A 249 -4.98 0.53 4.30
CA TYR A 249 -6.00 0.87 3.32
C TYR A 249 -5.52 2.04 2.45
N ARG A 250 -5.25 1.76 1.17
CA ARG A 250 -4.69 2.69 0.18
C ARG A 250 -5.29 2.42 -1.20
N PRO A 251 -6.63 2.56 -1.36
CA PRO A 251 -7.33 2.23 -2.60
C PRO A 251 -6.81 3.03 -3.80
N GLU A 252 -6.23 4.22 -3.59
CA GLU A 252 -5.67 5.04 -4.66
C GLU A 252 -4.45 4.43 -5.35
N LEU A 253 -3.79 3.46 -4.72
CA LEU A 253 -2.65 2.75 -5.31
C LEU A 253 -3.05 1.45 -6.01
N LEU A 254 -4.32 1.07 -5.90
CA LEU A 254 -4.88 -0.18 -6.44
C LEU A 254 -5.91 0.07 -7.53
N ALA A 255 -6.46 1.29 -7.60
CA ALA A 255 -7.42 1.70 -8.62
C ALA A 255 -6.76 1.75 -10.00
N ARG A 256 -7.25 0.92 -10.92
CA ARG A 256 -7.01 1.06 -12.36
C ARG A 256 -8.32 1.48 -13.00
#